data_AF-A0A9P7D001-F1
#
_entry.id   AF-A0A9P7D001-F1
#
_cell.length_a   1.000
_cell.length_b   1.000
_cell.length_c   1.000
_cell.angle_alpha   90.00
_cell.angle_beta   90.00
_cell.angle_gamma   90.00
#
_symmetry.space_group_name_H-M   'P 1'
#
loop_
_entity.id
_entity.type
_entity.pdbx_description
1 polymer ?
#
loop_
_entity_poly.entity_id
_entity_poly.type
_entity_poly.pdbx_seq_one_letter_code
_entity_poly.pdbx_strand_id
1 'polypeptide(L)'
;MVKQSDAPFRLLTQRHGATLAYTQMLDPHKLEDRDYLEFHQRDLALGRGETDEPVVVQLCGNDPEIIVQAGKKIQGLCSGIVLRFEPRMPTRACP
;
A
#
# COMPACT_ATOMS: atom_id res chain seq x y z
N MET A 1 -5.43 2.93 6.47
CA MET A 1 -6.31 4.12 6.45
C MET A 1 -5.65 5.20 5.58
N VAL A 2 -6.39 5.82 4.66
CA VAL A 2 -5.81 6.80 3.73
C VAL A 2 -5.46 8.08 4.51
N LYS A 3 -4.23 8.60 4.36
CA LYS A 3 -3.68 9.74 5.12
C LYS A 3 -3.57 9.57 6.65
N GLN A 4 -3.70 8.34 7.16
CA GLN A 4 -3.59 8.05 8.60
C GLN A 4 -2.71 6.83 8.91
N SER A 5 -2.27 6.08 7.90
CA SER A 5 -1.40 4.89 8.05
C SER A 5 -0.06 5.08 7.32
N ASP A 6 0.50 6.27 7.46
CA ASP A 6 1.87 6.64 7.07
C ASP A 6 2.90 5.93 7.97
N ALA A 7 4.16 5.86 7.52
CA ALA A 7 5.21 5.13 8.22
C ALA A 7 5.36 5.48 9.72
N PRO A 8 5.38 6.76 10.15
CA PRO A 8 5.46 7.11 11.58
C PRO A 8 4.34 6.49 12.42
N PHE A 9 3.10 6.52 11.92
CA PHE A 9 1.97 5.92 12.62
C PHE A 9 2.11 4.41 12.71
N ARG A 10 2.52 3.74 11.62
CA ARG A 10 2.74 2.29 11.61
C ARG A 10 3.81 1.88 12.63
N LEU A 11 4.94 2.58 12.66
CA LEU A 11 6.00 2.32 13.62
C LEU A 11 5.55 2.54 15.06
N LEU A 12 4.80 3.61 15.32
CA LEU A 12 4.21 3.84 16.64
C LEU A 12 3.31 2.65 17.05
N THR A 13 2.41 2.20 16.18
CA THR A 13 1.52 1.08 16.49
C THR A 13 2.29 -0.22 16.74
N GLN A 14 3.34 -0.50 15.97
CA GLN A 14 4.20 -1.67 16.15
C GLN A 14 4.95 -1.61 17.49
N ARG A 15 5.47 -0.44 17.88
CA ARG A 15 6.08 -0.22 19.21
C ARG A 15 5.11 -0.43 20.37
N HIS A 16 3.80 -0.28 20.14
CA HIS A 16 2.75 -0.57 21.10
C HIS A 16 2.17 -1.99 21.00
N GLY A 17 2.84 -2.89 20.27
CA GLY A 17 2.50 -4.31 20.23
C GLY A 17 1.60 -4.73 19.05
N ALA A 18 1.42 -3.88 18.04
CA ALA A 18 0.76 -4.32 16.81
C ALA A 18 1.65 -5.31 16.05
N THR A 19 1.14 -6.51 15.80
CA THR A 19 1.87 -7.60 15.12
C THR A 19 1.77 -7.58 13.60
N LEU A 20 1.11 -6.56 13.04
CA LEU A 20 0.88 -6.40 11.62
C LEU A 20 0.46 -4.95 11.34
N ALA A 21 1.08 -4.33 10.35
CA ALA A 21 0.68 -3.01 9.88
C ALA A 21 0.31 -3.02 8.40
N TYR A 22 -0.68 -2.22 8.02
CA TYR A 22 -1.07 -2.01 6.63
C TYR A 22 -0.67 -0.62 6.19
N THR A 23 -0.20 -0.49 4.95
CA THR A 23 -0.01 0.83 4.34
C THR A 23 -1.33 1.55 4.14
N GLN A 24 -1.25 2.85 3.89
CA GLN A 24 -2.31 3.52 3.16
C GLN A 24 -2.55 2.85 1.81
N MET A 25 -3.77 3.03 1.29
CA MET A 25 -4.16 2.51 -0.01
C MET A 25 -3.33 3.20 -1.10
N LEU A 26 -2.55 2.42 -1.83
CA LEU A 26 -1.75 2.89 -2.95
C LEU A 26 -2.54 2.69 -4.25
N ASP A 27 -2.39 3.66 -5.14
CA ASP A 27 -2.97 3.61 -6.48
C ASP A 27 -1.96 2.94 -7.43
N PRO A 28 -2.26 1.76 -7.99
CA PRO A 28 -1.41 1.03 -8.92
C PRO A 28 -1.02 1.85 -10.15
N HIS A 29 -1.91 2.71 -10.67
CA HIS A 29 -1.63 3.55 -11.82
C HIS A 29 -0.57 4.61 -11.49
N LYS A 30 -0.61 5.15 -10.28
CA LYS A 30 0.37 6.16 -9.82
C LYS A 30 1.73 5.56 -9.51
N LEU A 31 1.83 4.25 -9.29
CA LEU A 31 3.12 3.56 -9.11
C LEU A 31 3.95 3.49 -10.40
N GLU A 32 3.44 3.99 -11.54
CA GLU A 32 4.24 4.28 -12.73
C GLU A 32 5.01 5.60 -12.65
N ASP A 33 4.48 6.57 -11.91
CA ASP A 33 5.18 7.81 -11.64
C ASP A 33 6.37 7.56 -10.69
N ARG A 34 7.56 8.02 -11.11
CA ARG A 34 8.80 7.77 -10.38
C ARG A 34 8.78 8.38 -8.99
N ASP A 35 8.30 9.62 -8.87
CA ASP A 35 8.36 10.37 -7.61
C ASP A 35 7.37 9.76 -6.60
N TYR A 36 6.19 9.34 -7.08
CA TYR A 36 5.22 8.59 -6.28
C TYR A 36 5.78 7.24 -5.81
N LEU A 37 6.41 6.48 -6.71
CA LEU A 37 7.02 5.20 -6.38
C LEU A 37 8.14 5.37 -5.34
N GLU A 38 9.09 6.27 -5.56
CA GLU A 38 10.21 6.51 -4.65
C GLU A 38 9.73 6.95 -3.27
N PHE A 39 8.72 7.80 -3.20
CA PHE A 39 8.11 8.22 -1.94
C PHE A 39 7.60 7.02 -1.14
N HIS A 40 6.86 6.11 -1.78
CA HIS A 40 6.31 4.94 -1.11
C HIS A 40 7.35 3.85 -0.81
N GLN A 41 8.40 3.73 -1.63
CA GLN A 41 9.53 2.84 -1.32
C GLN A 41 10.29 3.32 -0.09
N ARG A 42 10.51 4.64 0.05
CA ARG A 42 11.09 5.22 1.27
C ARG A 42 10.17 5.02 2.47
N ASP A 43 8.87 5.25 2.33
CA ASP A 43 7.86 4.99 3.37
C ASP A 43 7.87 3.52 3.85
N LEU A 44 8.06 2.57 2.94
CA LEU A 44 8.18 1.14 3.27
C LEU A 44 9.52 0.75 3.87
N ALA A 45 10.59 1.46 3.53
CA ALA A 45 11.91 1.24 4.10
C ALA A 45 12.06 1.85 5.51
N LEU A 46 11.24 2.85 5.85
CA LEU A 46 11.26 3.49 7.17
C LEU A 46 10.93 2.48 8.28
N GLY A 47 11.88 2.32 9.20
CA GLY A 47 11.77 1.42 10.36
C GLY A 47 11.95 -0.06 10.05
N ARG A 48 12.35 -0.43 8.81
CA ARG A 48 12.90 -1.76 8.56
C ARG A 48 14.14 -1.97 9.44
N GLY A 49 14.08 -3.00 10.29
CA GLY A 49 15.14 -3.31 11.27
C GLY A 49 14.93 -2.68 12.65
N GLU A 50 13.97 -1.77 12.83
CA GLU A 50 13.54 -1.34 14.17
C GLU A 50 12.49 -2.29 14.77
N THR A 51 11.66 -2.89 13.90
CA THR A 51 10.65 -3.87 14.29
C THR A 51 10.69 -5.02 13.29
N ASP A 52 10.63 -6.27 13.77
CA ASP A 52 10.49 -7.45 12.92
C ASP A 52 9.06 -7.66 12.40
N GLU A 53 8.12 -6.80 12.81
CA GLU A 53 6.71 -6.94 12.49
C GLU A 53 6.41 -6.67 11.01
N PRO A 54 5.59 -7.52 10.37
CA PRO A 54 5.32 -7.43 8.94
C PRO A 54 4.53 -6.18 8.56
N VAL A 55 4.87 -5.62 7.39
CA VAL A 55 4.12 -4.53 6.74
C VAL A 55 3.50 -5.04 5.45
N VAL A 56 2.19 -4.90 5.30
CA VAL A 56 1.42 -5.32 4.13
C VAL A 56 0.97 -4.10 3.33
N VAL A 57 1.20 -4.13 2.02
CA VAL A 57 0.79 -3.05 1.12
C VAL A 57 -0.63 -3.27 0.63
N GLN A 58 -1.46 -2.23 0.71
CA GLN A 58 -2.80 -2.24 0.15
C GLN A 58 -2.83 -1.58 -1.23
N LEU A 59 -3.10 -2.37 -2.27
CA LEU A 59 -3.35 -1.87 -3.63
C LEU A 59 -4.87 -1.81 -3.90
N CYS A 60 -5.31 -0.79 -4.64
CA CYS A 60 -6.70 -0.66 -5.07
C CYS A 60 -6.80 -0.68 -6.59
N GLY A 61 -7.67 -1.52 -7.15
CA GLY A 61 -7.88 -1.51 -8.59
C GLY A 61 -8.70 -2.69 -9.08
N ASN A 62 -9.06 -2.61 -10.35
CA ASN A 62 -9.85 -3.62 -11.05
C ASN A 62 -9.11 -4.28 -12.21
N ASP A 63 -7.94 -3.75 -12.58
CA ASP A 63 -7.12 -4.27 -13.66
C ASP A 63 -6.00 -5.17 -13.10
N PRO A 64 -6.05 -6.50 -13.35
CA PRO A 64 -5.07 -7.43 -12.79
C PRO A 64 -3.66 -7.19 -13.33
N GLU A 65 -3.50 -6.74 -14.57
CA GLU A 65 -2.18 -6.53 -15.17
C GLU A 65 -1.48 -5.36 -14.48
N ILE A 66 -2.19 -4.24 -14.29
CA ILE A 66 -1.67 -3.04 -13.63
C ILE A 66 -1.34 -3.35 -12.18
N ILE A 67 -2.22 -4.08 -11.48
CA ILE A 67 -1.99 -4.51 -10.10
C ILE A 67 -0.72 -5.37 -9.98
N VAL A 68 -0.53 -6.33 -10.89
CA VAL A 68 0.65 -7.20 -10.88
C VAL A 68 1.93 -6.41 -11.17
N GLN A 69 1.91 -5.50 -12.13
CA GLN A 69 3.07 -4.65 -12.43
C GLN A 69 3.42 -3.72 -11.26
N ALA A 70 2.41 -3.10 -10.65
CA ALA A 70 2.60 -2.30 -9.44
C ALA A 70 3.18 -3.14 -8.30
N GLY A 71 2.62 -4.32 -8.05
CA GLY A 71 3.08 -5.23 -7.00
C GLY A 71 4.54 -5.66 -7.17
N LYS A 72 4.97 -5.94 -8.41
CA LYS A 72 6.37 -6.30 -8.70
C LYS A 72 7.38 -5.21 -8.30
N LYS A 73 6.98 -3.93 -8.31
CA LYS A 73 7.85 -2.79 -7.95
C LYS A 73 8.06 -2.63 -6.43
N ILE A 74 7.15 -3.18 -5.62
CA ILE A 74 7.12 -2.97 -4.16
C ILE A 74 7.30 -4.26 -3.35
N GLN A 75 7.12 -5.44 -3.97
CA GLN A 75 7.16 -6.75 -3.29
C GLN A 75 8.45 -7.01 -2.48
N GLY A 76 9.59 -6.42 -2.87
CA GLY A 76 10.85 -6.57 -2.12
C GLY A 76 10.89 -5.81 -0.80
N LEU A 77 9.99 -4.82 -0.63
CA LEU A 77 9.97 -3.91 0.51
C LEU A 77 8.84 -4.21 1.51
N CYS A 78 7.89 -5.08 1.17
CA CYS A 78 6.79 -5.49 2.05
C CYS A 78 6.76 -7.00 2.29
N SER A 79 6.01 -7.41 3.32
CA SER A 79 5.81 -8.83 3.66
C SER A 79 4.62 -9.44 2.92
N GLY A 80 3.77 -8.60 2.33
CA GLY A 80 2.60 -9.03 1.58
C GLY A 80 1.92 -7.89 0.84
N ILE A 81 1.05 -8.26 -0.09
CA ILE A 81 0.23 -7.33 -0.87
C ILE A 81 -1.22 -7.78 -0.73
N VAL A 82 -2.08 -6.88 -0.26
CA VAL A 82 -3.53 -7.09 -0.18
C VAL A 82 -4.22 -6.26 -1.26
N LEU A 83 -5.20 -6.86 -1.91
CA LEU A 83 -6.01 -6.19 -2.93
C LEU A 83 -7.31 -5.73 -2.30
N ARG A 84 -7.63 -4.45 -2.50
CA ARG A 84 -8.98 -3.93 -2.29
C ARG A 84 -9.67 -3.87 -3.65
N PHE A 85 -10.73 -4.64 -3.78
CA PHE A 85 -11.59 -4.57 -4.96
C PHE A 85 -12.50 -3.35 -4.86
N GLU A 86 -12.47 -2.51 -5.88
CA GLU A 86 -13.45 -1.44 -6.05
C GLU A 86 -14.60 -1.97 -6.90
N PRO A 87 -15.77 -2.30 -6.33
CA PRO A 87 -16.90 -2.72 -7.14
C PRO A 87 -17.19 -1.63 -8.17
N ARG A 88 -17.18 -1.98 -9.46
CA ARG A 88 -17.68 -1.08 -10.50
C ARG A 88 -19.08 -0.65 -10.07
N MET A 89 -19.25 0.61 -9.70
CA MET A 89 -20.59 1.19 -9.66
C MET A 89 -21.17 0.96 -11.06
N PRO A 90 -22.35 0.32 -11.20
CA PRO A 90 -23.02 0.36 -12.49
C PRO A 90 -23.12 1.83 -12.85
N THR A 91 -22.64 2.19 -14.03
CA THR A 91 -22.81 3.53 -14.59
C THR A 91 -24.28 3.88 -14.43
N ARG A 92 -24.60 4.69 -13.42
CA ARG A 92 -25.89 5.37 -13.37
C ARG A 92 -25.84 6.32 -14.57
N ALA A 93 -26.36 5.85 -15.70
CA ALA A 93 -27.07 6.74 -16.60
C ALA A 93 -28.18 7.36 -15.73
N CYS A 94 -27.88 8.50 -15.11
CA CYS A 94 -28.91 9.37 -14.61
C CYS A 94 -29.35 10.26 -15.77
N PRO A 95 -30.67 10.45 -15.93
CA PRO A 95 -31.33 11.04 -17.11
C PRO A 95 -31.03 12.52 -17.31
#